data_AF-A0A6C0EDS5-F1
#
_entry.id   AF-A0A6C0EDS5-F1
#
_cell.length_a   1.000
_cell.length_b   1.000
_cell.length_c   1.000
_cell.angle_alpha   90.00
_cell.angle_beta   90.00
_cell.angle_gamma   90.00
#
_symmetry.space_group_name_H-M   'P 1'
#
loop_
_entity.id
_entity.type
_entity.pdbx_description
1 polymer ?
#
loop_
_entity_poly.entity_id
_entity_poly.type
_entity_poly.pdbx_seq_one_letter_code
_entity_poly.pdbx_strand_id
1 'polypeptide(L)'
;MKLKYKFNDFINKETLNTEYKKFTLNMSSLPIDLKLAEYYCTTYKFEFNNYIVQNIFKYFECFLLKYVCAFINSNINGKFYIGVNDLGFIEGIPFIGLLPKKQIKNKMYKMLLNKIIFKNNYNFNKFIKIKFIKIASPKKPENLIHPEYTQYLKKKEENAEIYNKYLNDISIWRHKHKFYTQKLVDLINNTNSRILIKDYIKKKDPNNNLIKLLDTDFKLEYKTNAEIINLKKKPDNIYYWVTKWKDEMCNKLKQTKPIYNADNNFKSIPFNLIISVSNMIPYWIHNNDNITLTLIIIEIKSKSLNLQCKYYDYYYKKWMSCIRGISQLGEPEIQNRY
;
A
#
# COMPACT_ATOMS: atom_id res chain seq x y z
N MET A 1 -16.08 33.96 -19.66
CA MET A 1 -15.91 34.23 -18.20
C MET A 1 -14.60 33.58 -17.75
N LYS A 2 -13.57 34.35 -17.34
CA LYS A 2 -12.30 33.77 -16.85
C LYS A 2 -12.56 33.03 -15.53
N LEU A 3 -12.18 31.75 -15.45
CA LEU A 3 -12.24 31.00 -14.20
C LEU A 3 -11.25 31.62 -13.20
N LYS A 4 -11.70 31.83 -11.96
CA LYS A 4 -10.92 32.49 -10.91
C LYS A 4 -9.75 31.65 -10.40
N TYR A 5 -9.84 30.33 -10.53
CA TYR A 5 -8.87 29.37 -10.01
C TYR A 5 -8.52 28.34 -11.08
N LYS A 6 -7.25 27.92 -11.13
CA LYS A 6 -6.77 26.84 -11.99
C LYS A 6 -6.14 25.74 -11.15
N PHE A 7 -6.15 24.53 -11.70
CA PHE A 7 -5.41 23.41 -11.15
C PHE A 7 -3.93 23.76 -10.99
N ASN A 8 -3.35 23.39 -9.86
CA ASN A 8 -1.98 23.65 -9.44
C ASN A 8 -1.61 25.14 -9.26
N ASP A 9 -2.60 26.05 -9.23
CA ASP A 9 -2.35 27.43 -8.78
C ASP A 9 -2.08 27.42 -7.27
N PHE A 10 -1.10 28.20 -6.85
CA PHE A 10 -0.86 28.50 -5.43
C PHE A 10 -1.80 29.63 -4.98
N ILE A 11 -2.57 29.41 -3.91
CA ILE A 11 -3.50 30.43 -3.39
C ILE A 11 -2.94 31.20 -2.19
N ASN A 12 -2.41 30.50 -1.20
CA ASN A 12 -1.67 31.03 -0.05
C ASN A 12 -1.23 29.86 0.85
N LYS A 13 -0.46 30.13 1.91
CA LYS A 13 -0.25 29.18 3.01
C LYS A 13 -1.47 29.14 3.94
N GLU A 14 -1.62 28.05 4.69
CA GLU A 14 -2.61 27.96 5.77
C GLU A 14 -2.40 29.05 6.82
N THR A 15 -3.48 29.47 7.46
CA THR A 15 -3.46 30.52 8.49
C THR A 15 -4.42 30.18 9.62
N LEU A 16 -4.41 30.98 10.69
CA LEU A 16 -5.43 30.90 11.74
C LEU A 16 -6.87 30.94 11.19
N ASN A 17 -7.10 31.66 10.09
CA ASN A 17 -8.40 31.84 9.47
C ASN A 17 -8.69 30.85 8.33
N THR A 18 -7.70 30.06 7.90
CA THR A 18 -7.79 29.25 6.69
C THR A 18 -7.23 27.87 6.93
N GLU A 19 -8.06 26.87 6.66
CA GLU A 19 -7.68 25.46 6.67
C GLU A 19 -7.87 24.88 5.26
N TYR A 20 -6.87 24.12 4.82
CA TYR A 20 -6.86 23.34 3.59
C TYR A 20 -6.94 21.86 3.91
N LYS A 21 -7.67 21.14 3.07
CA LYS A 21 -7.68 19.69 3.08
C LYS A 21 -7.58 19.18 1.65
N LYS A 22 -6.49 18.45 1.39
CA LYS A 22 -6.30 17.69 0.16
C LYS A 22 -7.44 16.69 0.01
N PHE A 23 -8.00 16.58 -1.19
CA PHE A 23 -9.01 15.57 -1.48
C PHE A 23 -8.33 14.26 -1.90
N THR A 24 -8.54 13.20 -1.12
CA THR A 24 -8.11 11.85 -1.45
C THR A 24 -9.31 10.91 -1.43
N LEU A 25 -9.22 9.79 -2.15
CA LEU A 25 -10.16 8.69 -2.00
C LEU A 25 -9.78 7.83 -0.80
N ASN A 26 -10.75 7.34 -0.04
CA ASN A 26 -10.46 6.53 1.13
C ASN A 26 -10.35 5.08 0.67
N MET A 27 -9.18 4.47 0.85
CA MET A 27 -8.92 3.10 0.43
C MET A 27 -9.89 2.09 1.03
N SER A 28 -10.30 2.26 2.30
CA SER A 28 -11.26 1.34 2.94
C SER A 28 -12.63 1.35 2.26
N SER A 29 -12.94 2.41 1.51
CA SER A 29 -14.22 2.62 0.83
C SER A 29 -14.19 2.21 -0.64
N LEU A 30 -12.99 1.93 -1.19
CA LEU A 30 -12.81 1.58 -2.59
C LEU A 30 -12.71 0.05 -2.72
N PRO A 31 -13.66 -0.63 -3.37
CA PRO A 31 -13.60 -2.07 -3.61
C PRO A 31 -12.69 -2.36 -4.81
N ILE A 32 -11.40 -2.01 -4.71
CA ILE A 32 -10.40 -2.22 -5.77
C ILE A 32 -9.32 -3.19 -5.30
N ASP A 33 -9.03 -4.19 -6.13
CA ASP A 33 -7.85 -5.03 -5.99
C ASP A 33 -6.69 -4.50 -6.86
N LEU A 34 -5.54 -5.17 -6.83
CA LEU A 34 -4.37 -4.71 -7.59
C LEU A 34 -4.63 -4.73 -9.10
N LYS A 35 -5.36 -5.72 -9.60
CA LYS A 35 -5.65 -5.87 -11.03
C LYS A 35 -6.54 -4.72 -11.52
N LEU A 36 -7.56 -4.37 -10.74
CA LEU A 36 -8.45 -3.26 -11.04
C LEU A 36 -7.73 -1.92 -10.88
N ALA A 37 -6.83 -1.78 -9.90
CA ALA A 37 -6.00 -0.59 -9.76
C ALA A 37 -5.06 -0.40 -10.97
N GLU A 38 -4.42 -1.47 -11.44
CA GLU A 38 -3.63 -1.47 -12.67
C GLU A 38 -4.47 -1.09 -13.89
N TYR A 39 -5.69 -1.64 -14.01
CA TYR A 39 -6.62 -1.31 -15.08
C TYR A 39 -6.92 0.20 -15.12
N TYR A 40 -7.23 0.82 -13.97
CA TYR A 40 -7.49 2.26 -13.91
C TYR A 40 -6.25 3.12 -14.21
N CYS A 41 -5.07 2.67 -13.79
CA CYS A 41 -3.81 3.36 -14.11
C CYS A 41 -3.42 3.23 -15.60
N THR A 42 -3.79 2.13 -16.25
CA THR A 42 -3.46 1.87 -17.66
C THR A 42 -4.45 2.54 -18.61
N THR A 43 -5.74 2.44 -18.30
CA THR A 43 -6.82 2.94 -19.19
C THR A 43 -7.21 4.37 -18.91
N TYR A 44 -6.80 4.92 -17.77
CA TYR A 44 -7.25 6.21 -17.26
C TYR A 44 -8.76 6.35 -17.15
N LYS A 45 -9.50 5.24 -17.10
CA LYS A 45 -10.95 5.27 -16.94
C LYS A 45 -11.31 5.86 -15.57
N PHE A 46 -12.29 6.74 -15.54
CA PHE A 46 -12.77 7.37 -14.31
C PHE A 46 -14.21 6.95 -14.00
N GLU A 47 -14.42 6.25 -12.88
CA GLU A 47 -15.75 5.75 -12.49
C GLU A 47 -16.03 6.00 -11.00
N PHE A 48 -15.47 7.10 -10.45
CA PHE A 48 -15.41 7.31 -9.00
C PHE A 48 -16.48 8.24 -8.44
N ASN A 49 -17.47 8.68 -9.23
CA ASN A 49 -18.48 9.68 -8.81
C ASN A 49 -19.15 9.35 -7.46
N ASN A 50 -19.60 8.11 -7.27
CA ASN A 50 -20.26 7.70 -6.03
C ASN A 50 -19.30 7.76 -4.83
N TYR A 51 -18.07 7.26 -5.02
CA TYR A 51 -17.03 7.28 -3.99
C TYR A 51 -16.61 8.70 -3.63
N ILE A 52 -16.61 9.63 -4.60
CA ILE A 52 -16.31 11.04 -4.37
C ILE A 52 -17.33 11.68 -3.43
N VAL A 53 -18.63 11.48 -3.70
CA VAL A 53 -19.70 12.02 -2.85
C VAL A 53 -19.62 11.44 -1.44
N GLN A 54 -19.42 10.12 -1.33
CA GLN A 54 -19.25 9.46 -0.04
C GLN A 54 -18.03 9.98 0.72
N ASN A 55 -16.91 10.21 0.03
CA ASN A 55 -15.73 10.76 0.65
C ASN A 55 -15.91 12.20 1.12
N ILE A 56 -16.59 13.06 0.36
CA ILE A 56 -16.93 14.41 0.83
C ILE A 56 -17.73 14.33 2.14
N PHE A 57 -18.66 13.39 2.28
CA PHE A 57 -19.40 13.19 3.53
C PHE A 57 -18.48 12.74 4.66
N LYS A 58 -17.52 11.86 4.38
CA LYS A 58 -16.52 11.43 5.36
C LYS A 58 -15.62 12.59 5.81
N TYR A 59 -15.24 13.50 4.90
CA TYR A 59 -14.52 14.73 5.25
C TYR A 59 -15.35 15.62 6.17
N PHE A 60 -16.66 15.71 5.93
CA PHE A 60 -17.53 16.43 6.84
C PHE A 60 -17.55 15.78 8.23
N GLU A 61 -17.56 14.45 8.31
CA GLU A 61 -17.63 13.73 9.59
C GLU A 61 -16.31 13.83 10.37
N CYS A 62 -15.19 13.67 9.70
CA CYS A 62 -13.88 13.56 10.34
C CYS A 62 -13.26 14.93 10.62
N PHE A 63 -13.48 15.91 9.73
CA PHE A 63 -12.78 17.19 9.78
C PHE A 63 -13.72 18.36 10.01
N LEU A 64 -14.74 18.54 9.15
CA LEU A 64 -15.53 19.78 9.14
C LEU A 64 -16.10 20.14 10.51
N LEU A 65 -16.70 19.17 11.22
CA LEU A 65 -17.32 19.39 12.52
C LEU A 65 -16.33 19.96 13.54
N LYS A 66 -15.11 19.40 13.58
CA LYS A 66 -14.01 19.84 14.43
C LYS A 66 -13.59 21.27 14.09
N TYR A 67 -13.37 21.58 12.81
CA TYR A 67 -12.97 22.92 12.38
C TYR A 67 -14.06 23.98 12.61
N VAL A 68 -15.33 23.65 12.36
CA VAL A 68 -16.45 24.54 12.68
C VAL A 68 -16.46 24.87 14.17
N CYS A 69 -16.32 23.86 15.04
CA CYS A 69 -16.24 24.07 16.47
C CYS A 69 -15.05 24.96 16.87
N ALA A 70 -13.86 24.69 16.33
CA ALA A 70 -12.65 25.45 16.60
C ALA A 70 -12.77 26.92 16.19
N PHE A 71 -13.24 27.22 14.98
CA PHE A 71 -13.42 28.59 14.50
C PHE A 71 -14.47 29.37 15.29
N ILE A 72 -15.55 28.70 15.70
CA ILE A 72 -16.61 29.31 16.51
C ILE A 72 -16.08 29.64 17.90
N ASN A 73 -15.49 28.66 18.58
CA ASN A 73 -15.02 28.83 19.96
C ASN A 73 -13.85 29.79 20.09
N SER A 74 -13.05 29.98 19.02
CA SER A 74 -12.00 31.01 18.95
C SER A 74 -12.49 32.38 18.48
N ASN A 75 -13.78 32.54 18.13
CA ASN A 75 -14.32 33.79 17.58
C ASN A 75 -13.62 34.26 16.28
N ILE A 76 -13.19 33.30 15.44
CA ILE A 76 -12.43 33.54 14.20
C ILE A 76 -13.30 33.26 12.98
N ASN A 77 -13.43 34.26 12.10
CA ASN A 77 -13.99 34.03 10.76
C ASN A 77 -13.08 33.08 9.97
N GLY A 78 -13.55 31.85 9.77
CA GLY A 78 -12.80 30.76 9.19
C GLY A 78 -13.21 30.43 7.76
N LYS A 79 -12.27 29.88 6.98
CA LYS A 79 -12.51 29.24 5.69
C LYS A 79 -11.91 27.85 5.70
N PHE A 80 -12.73 26.87 5.39
CA PHE A 80 -12.31 25.47 5.24
C PHE A 80 -12.43 25.08 3.77
N TYR A 81 -11.31 24.73 3.15
CA TYR A 81 -11.23 24.35 1.74
C TYR A 81 -11.06 22.84 1.62
N ILE A 82 -11.78 22.23 0.67
CA ILE A 82 -11.57 20.84 0.26
C ILE A 82 -11.16 20.83 -1.21
N GLY A 83 -10.03 20.19 -1.51
CA GLY A 83 -9.38 20.20 -2.82
C GLY A 83 -8.22 21.19 -2.91
N VAL A 84 -7.58 21.52 -1.78
CA VAL A 84 -6.33 22.29 -1.71
C VAL A 84 -5.39 21.49 -0.81
N ASN A 85 -4.15 21.27 -1.21
CA ASN A 85 -3.19 20.56 -0.36
C ASN A 85 -2.64 21.47 0.76
N ASP A 86 -1.93 20.86 1.70
CA ASP A 86 -1.43 21.55 2.90
C ASP A 86 -0.39 22.64 2.55
N LEU A 87 0.21 22.57 1.36
CA LEU A 87 1.10 23.59 0.81
C LEU A 87 0.37 24.75 0.11
N GLY A 88 -0.96 24.70 0.00
CA GLY A 88 -1.76 25.77 -0.60
C GLY A 88 -1.95 25.70 -2.11
N PHE A 89 -1.65 24.57 -2.75
CA PHE A 89 -1.91 24.35 -4.17
C PHE A 89 -3.30 23.77 -4.40
N ILE A 90 -4.00 24.29 -5.40
CA ILE A 90 -5.34 23.80 -5.76
C ILE A 90 -5.23 22.49 -6.54
N GLU A 91 -5.78 21.42 -5.99
CA GLU A 91 -5.85 20.11 -6.67
C GLU A 91 -7.28 19.82 -7.19
N GLY A 92 -8.30 20.34 -6.49
CA GLY A 92 -9.69 20.16 -6.83
C GLY A 92 -10.25 18.77 -6.56
N ILE A 93 -11.54 18.63 -6.87
CA ILE A 93 -12.31 17.40 -6.76
C ILE A 93 -12.83 17.07 -8.15
N PRO A 94 -12.39 15.98 -8.80
CA PRO A 94 -12.89 15.57 -10.10
C PRO A 94 -14.29 14.96 -9.98
N PHE A 95 -15.11 15.13 -11.01
CA PHE A 95 -16.43 14.52 -11.08
C PHE A 95 -16.89 14.47 -12.55
N ILE A 96 -17.44 13.35 -13.02
CA ILE A 96 -18.09 13.31 -14.34
C ILE A 96 -19.39 14.10 -14.25
N GLY A 97 -19.52 15.13 -15.09
CA GLY A 97 -20.62 16.09 -15.03
C GLY A 97 -20.42 17.11 -13.91
N LEU A 98 -21.48 17.45 -13.19
CA LEU A 98 -21.45 18.42 -12.09
C LEU A 98 -21.65 17.73 -10.74
N LEU A 99 -20.83 18.09 -9.75
CA LEU A 99 -21.01 17.65 -8.38
C LEU A 99 -22.45 17.95 -7.88
N PRO A 100 -23.12 17.01 -7.18
CA PRO A 100 -24.49 17.17 -6.71
C PRO A 100 -24.58 18.15 -5.52
N LYS A 101 -24.46 19.46 -5.82
CA LYS A 101 -24.34 20.54 -4.83
C LYS A 101 -25.46 20.54 -3.79
N LYS A 102 -26.72 20.29 -4.19
CA LYS A 102 -27.89 20.28 -3.30
C LYS A 102 -27.79 19.13 -2.29
N GLN A 103 -27.44 17.93 -2.74
CA GLN A 103 -27.27 16.76 -1.87
C GLN A 103 -26.14 16.98 -0.86
N ILE A 104 -24.98 17.47 -1.33
CA ILE A 104 -23.82 17.74 -0.49
C ILE A 104 -24.14 18.81 0.56
N LYS A 105 -24.77 19.91 0.14
CA LYS A 105 -25.20 20.98 1.03
C LYS A 105 -26.18 20.46 2.10
N ASN A 106 -27.20 19.72 1.70
CA ASN A 106 -28.19 19.17 2.64
C ASN A 106 -27.56 18.22 3.66
N LYS A 107 -26.66 17.34 3.20
CA LYS A 107 -25.93 16.42 4.09
C LYS A 107 -25.05 17.17 5.08
N MET A 108 -24.33 18.20 4.63
CA MET A 108 -23.52 19.06 5.48
C MET A 108 -24.36 19.69 6.60
N TYR A 109 -25.46 20.36 6.26
CA TYR A 109 -26.31 21.00 7.28
C TYR A 109 -26.96 20.00 8.22
N LYS A 110 -27.43 18.85 7.72
CA LYS A 110 -27.96 17.77 8.58
C LYS A 110 -26.91 17.30 9.59
N MET A 111 -25.65 17.20 9.17
CA MET A 111 -24.57 16.80 10.07
C MET A 111 -24.23 17.88 11.10
N LEU A 112 -24.19 19.14 10.69
CA LEU A 112 -23.98 20.26 11.62
C LEU A 112 -25.08 20.29 12.69
N LEU A 113 -26.35 20.15 12.29
CA LEU A 113 -27.49 20.11 13.21
C LEU A 113 -27.42 18.94 14.21
N ASN A 114 -27.00 17.76 13.75
CA ASN A 114 -27.02 16.56 14.58
C ASN A 114 -25.74 16.37 15.42
N LYS A 115 -24.62 16.96 14.99
CA LYS A 115 -23.28 16.67 15.54
C LYS A 115 -22.54 17.91 16.06
N ILE A 116 -23.23 19.05 16.17
CA ILE A 116 -22.73 20.24 16.89
C ILE A 116 -23.81 20.72 17.86
N ILE A 117 -23.43 20.87 19.13
CA ILE A 117 -24.30 21.40 20.18
C ILE A 117 -23.80 22.77 20.59
N PHE A 118 -24.69 23.74 20.60
CA PHE A 118 -24.47 25.05 21.20
C PHE A 118 -25.07 25.13 22.59
N LYS A 119 -24.62 26.10 23.39
CA LYS A 119 -25.33 26.46 24.63
C LYS A 119 -26.73 27.03 24.36
N ASN A 120 -26.93 27.74 23.25
CA ASN A 120 -28.24 28.29 22.84
C ASN A 120 -28.63 27.78 21.45
N ASN A 121 -29.92 27.80 21.10
CA ASN A 121 -30.37 27.41 19.76
C ASN A 121 -29.92 28.42 18.69
N TYR A 122 -29.10 27.96 17.74
CA TYR A 122 -28.63 28.78 16.62
C TYR A 122 -28.90 28.13 15.26
N ASN A 123 -29.20 28.99 14.27
CA ASN A 123 -29.38 28.58 12.89
C ASN A 123 -28.06 28.71 12.12
N PHE A 124 -27.45 27.56 11.79
CA PHE A 124 -26.19 27.49 11.02
C PHE A 124 -26.24 28.25 9.68
N ASN A 125 -27.40 28.37 9.04
CA ASN A 125 -27.53 29.07 7.75
C ASN A 125 -27.16 30.56 7.85
N LYS A 126 -27.23 31.17 9.04
CA LYS A 126 -26.90 32.59 9.23
C LYS A 126 -25.40 32.85 9.13
N PHE A 127 -24.57 31.90 9.52
CA PHE A 127 -23.11 32.12 9.64
C PHE A 127 -22.24 31.10 8.92
N ILE A 128 -22.77 29.97 8.44
CA ILE A 128 -22.02 29.00 7.62
C ILE A 128 -22.55 29.02 6.19
N LYS A 129 -21.65 29.26 5.22
CA LYS A 129 -21.96 29.24 3.79
C LYS A 129 -21.02 28.28 3.06
N ILE A 130 -21.58 27.38 2.26
CA ILE A 130 -20.82 26.50 1.36
C ILE A 130 -20.86 27.06 -0.07
N LYS A 131 -19.69 27.10 -0.71
CA LYS A 131 -19.49 27.50 -2.11
C LYS A 131 -18.82 26.37 -2.89
N PHE A 132 -19.26 26.19 -4.13
CA PHE A 132 -18.69 25.23 -5.07
C PHE A 132 -18.14 26.02 -6.26
N ILE A 133 -16.83 26.05 -6.41
CA ILE A 133 -16.16 26.86 -7.43
C ILE A 133 -15.57 25.93 -8.48
N LYS A 134 -15.97 26.10 -9.74
CA LYS A 134 -15.36 25.39 -10.86
C LYS A 134 -13.92 25.87 -11.05
N ILE A 135 -13.01 24.93 -11.24
CA ILE A 135 -11.58 25.17 -11.41
C ILE A 135 -11.21 24.90 -12.88
N ALA A 136 -10.24 25.64 -13.41
CA ALA A 136 -9.73 25.36 -14.75
C ALA A 136 -8.91 24.06 -14.73
N SER A 137 -9.15 23.21 -15.73
CA SER A 137 -8.46 21.94 -15.91
C SER A 137 -6.96 22.12 -16.15
N PRO A 138 -6.13 21.14 -15.76
CA PRO A 138 -4.72 21.11 -16.12
C PRO A 138 -4.52 20.97 -17.63
N LYS A 139 -3.33 21.35 -18.09
CA LYS A 139 -2.84 21.00 -19.43
C LYS A 139 -2.75 19.48 -19.57
N LYS A 140 -2.75 19.00 -20.82
CA LYS A 140 -2.50 17.59 -21.13
C LYS A 140 -1.12 17.21 -20.61
N PRO A 141 -0.96 16.08 -19.91
CA PRO A 141 0.36 15.61 -19.50
C PRO A 141 1.25 15.35 -20.72
N GLU A 142 2.54 15.64 -20.59
CA GLU A 142 3.53 15.40 -21.65
C GLU A 142 3.72 13.90 -21.90
N ASN A 143 3.76 13.12 -20.82
CA ASN A 143 3.88 11.67 -20.89
C ASN A 143 2.51 11.01 -21.02
N LEU A 144 2.38 10.05 -21.93
CA LEU A 144 1.19 9.21 -22.08
C LEU A 144 0.95 8.32 -20.85
N ILE A 145 2.03 7.87 -20.20
CA ILE A 145 1.99 7.03 -18.99
C ILE A 145 2.37 7.86 -17.76
N HIS A 146 1.65 7.71 -16.64
CA HIS A 146 2.05 8.34 -15.38
C HIS A 146 3.45 7.88 -14.95
N PRO A 147 4.41 8.79 -14.66
CA PRO A 147 5.81 8.41 -14.39
C PRO A 147 5.98 7.37 -13.27
N GLU A 148 5.26 7.53 -12.16
CA GLU A 148 5.27 6.54 -11.06
C GLU A 148 4.71 5.18 -11.51
N TYR A 149 3.71 5.17 -12.41
CA TYR A 149 3.18 3.92 -12.95
C TYR A 149 4.17 3.27 -13.93
N THR A 150 4.93 4.05 -14.69
CA THR A 150 6.04 3.54 -15.50
C THR A 150 7.11 2.86 -14.63
N GLN A 151 7.47 3.47 -13.50
CA GLN A 151 8.40 2.86 -12.54
C GLN A 151 7.83 1.56 -11.94
N TYR A 152 6.53 1.54 -11.64
CA TYR A 152 5.83 0.35 -11.20
C TYR A 152 5.95 -0.80 -12.21
N LEU A 153 5.69 -0.53 -13.49
CA LEU A 153 5.76 -1.55 -14.55
C LEU A 153 7.17 -2.15 -14.67
N LYS A 154 8.21 -1.31 -14.62
CA LYS A 154 9.61 -1.77 -14.64
C LYS A 154 9.91 -2.70 -13.46
N LYS A 155 9.57 -2.28 -12.24
CA LYS A 155 9.76 -3.12 -11.03
C LYS A 155 8.96 -4.42 -11.08
N LYS A 156 7.77 -4.40 -11.69
CA LYS A 156 6.94 -5.59 -11.87
C LYS A 156 7.62 -6.61 -12.81
N GLU A 157 8.21 -6.13 -13.89
CA GLU A 157 8.97 -6.92 -14.86
C GLU A 157 10.25 -7.50 -14.22
N GLU A 158 11.07 -6.67 -13.57
CA GLU A 158 12.27 -7.08 -12.84
C GLU A 158 11.95 -8.18 -11.80
N ASN A 159 10.85 -8.03 -11.05
CA ASN A 159 10.44 -9.05 -10.08
C ASN A 159 9.95 -10.35 -10.73
N ALA A 160 9.33 -10.28 -11.91
CA ALA A 160 8.94 -11.48 -12.66
C ALA A 160 10.18 -12.27 -13.11
N GLU A 161 11.24 -11.58 -13.54
CA GLU A 161 12.51 -12.20 -13.89
C GLU A 161 13.19 -12.87 -12.69
N ILE A 162 13.25 -12.16 -11.55
CA ILE A 162 13.78 -12.71 -10.29
C ILE A 162 13.00 -13.95 -9.86
N TYR A 163 11.67 -13.91 -9.96
CA TYR A 163 10.81 -15.04 -9.62
C TYR A 163 11.04 -16.24 -10.54
N ASN A 164 11.11 -16.02 -11.85
CA ASN A 164 11.39 -17.07 -12.83
C ASN A 164 12.77 -17.72 -12.60
N LYS A 165 13.79 -16.91 -12.31
CA LYS A 165 15.12 -17.41 -11.93
C LYS A 165 15.06 -18.26 -10.67
N TYR A 166 14.36 -17.80 -9.63
CA TYR A 166 14.14 -18.57 -8.41
C TYR A 166 13.43 -19.91 -8.68
N LEU A 167 12.40 -19.92 -9.54
CA LEU A 167 11.69 -21.15 -9.93
C LEU A 167 12.61 -22.15 -10.64
N ASN A 168 13.53 -21.67 -11.48
CA ASN A 168 14.53 -22.53 -12.12
C ASN A 168 15.51 -23.08 -11.07
N ASP A 169 16.07 -22.22 -10.24
CA ASP A 169 17.05 -22.61 -9.22
C ASP A 169 16.46 -23.61 -8.22
N ILE A 170 15.21 -23.40 -7.78
CA ILE A 170 14.53 -24.33 -6.85
C ILE A 170 14.20 -25.67 -7.53
N SER A 171 13.92 -25.67 -8.84
CA SER A 171 13.72 -26.90 -9.61
C SER A 171 15.00 -27.72 -9.69
N ILE A 172 16.12 -27.10 -10.03
CA ILE A 172 17.46 -27.72 -10.05
C ILE A 172 17.81 -28.25 -8.65
N TRP A 173 17.57 -27.44 -7.62
CA TRP A 173 17.81 -27.83 -6.24
C TRP A 173 16.97 -29.05 -5.82
N ARG A 174 15.67 -29.06 -6.16
CA ARG A 174 14.76 -30.18 -5.88
C ARG A 174 15.22 -31.47 -6.58
N HIS A 175 15.68 -31.38 -7.82
CA HIS A 175 16.21 -32.52 -8.55
C HIS A 175 17.44 -33.11 -7.85
N LYS A 176 18.41 -32.26 -7.48
CA LYS A 176 19.60 -32.67 -6.70
C LYS A 176 19.20 -33.26 -5.34
N HIS A 177 18.24 -32.64 -4.66
CA HIS A 177 17.79 -33.09 -3.34
C HIS A 177 17.15 -34.48 -3.43
N LYS A 178 16.28 -34.69 -4.42
CA LYS A 178 15.67 -35.98 -4.69
C LYS A 178 16.72 -37.07 -4.88
N PHE A 179 17.77 -36.81 -5.66
CA PHE A 179 18.89 -37.74 -5.84
C PHE A 179 19.53 -38.15 -4.50
N TYR A 180 19.99 -37.20 -3.69
CA TYR A 180 20.66 -37.54 -2.42
C TYR A 180 19.72 -38.14 -1.37
N THR A 181 18.41 -37.91 -1.46
CA THR A 181 17.44 -38.51 -0.53
C THR A 181 17.06 -39.96 -0.82
N GLN A 182 17.48 -40.54 -1.95
CA GLN A 182 17.21 -41.94 -2.31
C GLN A 182 17.69 -42.95 -1.25
N LYS A 183 17.20 -44.20 -1.30
CA LYS A 183 17.63 -45.24 -0.34
C LYS A 183 19.12 -45.50 -0.51
N LEU A 184 19.80 -45.86 0.58
CA LEU A 184 21.26 -46.11 0.57
C LEU A 184 21.66 -47.21 -0.44
N VAL A 185 20.80 -48.23 -0.55
CA VAL A 185 20.94 -49.32 -1.51
C VAL A 185 20.88 -48.81 -2.95
N ASP A 186 19.90 -47.97 -3.27
CA ASP A 186 19.73 -47.39 -4.60
C ASP A 186 20.94 -46.52 -4.98
N LEU A 187 21.47 -45.75 -4.02
CA LEU A 187 22.66 -44.92 -4.21
C LEU A 187 23.92 -45.75 -4.46
N ILE A 188 24.13 -46.84 -3.74
CA ILE A 188 25.31 -47.68 -3.97
C ILE A 188 25.18 -48.53 -5.23
N ASN A 189 23.98 -48.97 -5.58
CA ASN A 189 23.76 -49.84 -6.74
C ASN A 189 23.62 -49.07 -8.06
N ASN A 190 23.45 -47.76 -8.01
CA ASN A 190 23.52 -46.90 -9.19
C ASN A 190 24.97 -46.53 -9.54
N THR A 191 25.36 -46.72 -10.80
CA THR A 191 26.72 -46.50 -11.31
C THR A 191 27.25 -45.09 -11.04
N ASN A 192 26.43 -44.05 -11.23
CA ASN A 192 26.88 -42.66 -11.11
C ASN A 192 27.16 -42.30 -9.65
N SER A 193 26.26 -42.61 -8.73
CA SER A 193 26.49 -42.38 -7.30
C SER A 193 27.58 -43.28 -6.72
N ARG A 194 27.74 -44.51 -7.23
CA ARG A 194 28.83 -45.41 -6.85
C ARG A 194 30.20 -44.78 -7.09
N ILE A 195 30.40 -44.15 -8.26
CA ILE A 195 31.64 -43.42 -8.58
C ILE A 195 31.86 -42.27 -7.58
N LEU A 196 30.83 -41.46 -7.33
CA LEU A 196 30.92 -40.33 -6.39
C LEU A 196 31.25 -40.77 -4.95
N ILE A 197 30.67 -41.89 -4.51
CA ILE A 197 30.93 -42.47 -3.17
C ILE A 197 32.37 -43.02 -3.13
N LYS A 198 32.83 -43.70 -4.17
CA LYS A 198 34.21 -44.20 -4.27
C LYS A 198 35.22 -43.05 -4.17
N ASP A 199 35.01 -41.97 -4.91
CA ASP A 199 35.87 -40.79 -4.87
C ASP A 199 35.84 -40.12 -3.49
N TYR A 200 34.68 -40.09 -2.85
CA TYR A 200 34.54 -39.59 -1.49
C TYR A 200 35.32 -40.44 -0.47
N ILE A 201 35.25 -41.77 -0.55
CA ILE A 201 36.03 -42.67 0.31
C ILE A 201 37.51 -42.44 0.05
N LYS A 202 37.94 -42.45 -1.21
CA LYS A 202 39.35 -42.23 -1.61
C LYS A 202 39.91 -40.91 -1.08
N LYS A 203 39.10 -39.85 -1.03
CA LYS A 203 39.50 -38.56 -0.48
C LYS A 203 39.66 -38.55 1.04
N LYS A 204 38.93 -39.40 1.77
CA LYS A 204 38.90 -39.43 3.24
C LYS A 204 39.78 -40.53 3.83
N ASP A 205 39.89 -41.66 3.15
CA ASP A 205 40.65 -42.85 3.52
C ASP A 205 41.12 -43.58 2.24
N PRO A 206 42.26 -43.17 1.65
CA PRO A 206 42.76 -43.70 0.38
C PRO A 206 43.06 -45.20 0.38
N ASN A 207 43.35 -45.77 1.55
CA ASN A 207 43.74 -47.18 1.70
C ASN A 207 42.55 -48.07 2.05
N ASN A 208 41.33 -47.55 2.03
CA ASN A 208 40.14 -48.31 2.40
C ASN A 208 39.88 -49.45 1.41
N ASN A 209 39.80 -50.68 1.92
CA ASN A 209 39.55 -51.89 1.10
C ASN A 209 38.20 -51.84 0.35
N LEU A 210 37.24 -51.03 0.82
CA LEU A 210 35.95 -50.85 0.15
C LEU A 210 36.07 -50.15 -1.20
N ILE A 211 37.17 -49.42 -1.47
CA ILE A 211 37.40 -48.81 -2.79
C ILE A 211 37.47 -49.91 -3.86
N LYS A 212 38.24 -50.96 -3.59
CA LYS A 212 38.35 -52.13 -4.49
C LYS A 212 37.02 -52.88 -4.60
N LEU A 213 36.26 -52.98 -3.50
CA LEU A 213 34.95 -53.61 -3.51
C LEU A 213 33.98 -52.90 -4.46
N LEU A 214 34.01 -51.57 -4.49
CA LEU A 214 33.16 -50.76 -5.37
C LEU A 214 33.55 -50.81 -6.86
N ASP A 215 34.73 -51.34 -7.19
CA ASP A 215 35.16 -51.61 -8.57
C ASP A 215 34.66 -52.97 -9.10
N THR A 216 34.02 -53.79 -8.26
CA THR A 216 33.45 -55.09 -8.64
C THR A 216 31.95 -55.02 -8.91
N ASP A 217 31.36 -56.14 -9.35
CA ASP A 217 29.91 -56.33 -9.53
C ASP A 217 29.10 -56.37 -8.21
N PHE A 218 29.74 -56.01 -7.09
CA PHE A 218 29.11 -55.91 -5.77
C PHE A 218 27.77 -55.18 -5.84
N LYS A 219 26.76 -55.73 -5.17
CA LYS A 219 25.46 -55.06 -4.96
C LYS A 219 25.18 -55.01 -3.46
N LEU A 220 24.86 -53.81 -2.98
CA LEU A 220 24.41 -53.62 -1.61
C LEU A 220 23.01 -54.22 -1.47
N GLU A 221 22.84 -55.10 -0.50
CA GLU A 221 21.54 -55.66 -0.17
C GLU A 221 20.71 -54.69 0.68
N TYR A 222 19.41 -54.91 0.74
CA TYR A 222 18.58 -54.22 1.73
C TYR A 222 18.79 -54.83 3.13
N LYS A 223 18.93 -53.97 4.14
CA LYS A 223 18.99 -54.36 5.56
C LYS A 223 17.93 -53.57 6.33
N THR A 224 17.51 -54.11 7.46
CA THR A 224 16.57 -53.45 8.37
C THR A 224 17.19 -52.20 9.00
N ASN A 225 16.35 -51.28 9.47
CA ASN A 225 16.83 -50.05 10.12
C ASN A 225 17.72 -50.35 11.35
N ALA A 226 17.39 -51.38 12.13
CA ALA A 226 18.17 -51.80 13.29
C ALA A 226 19.57 -52.28 12.91
N GLU A 227 19.69 -53.07 11.84
CA GLU A 227 20.98 -53.50 11.30
C GLU A 227 21.80 -52.32 10.77
N ILE A 228 21.17 -51.43 9.99
CA ILE A 228 21.84 -50.24 9.43
C ILE A 228 22.41 -49.35 10.55
N ILE A 229 21.71 -49.20 11.68
CA ILE A 229 22.20 -48.42 12.84
C ILE A 229 23.52 -48.97 13.39
N ASN A 230 23.71 -50.28 13.37
CA ASN A 230 24.94 -50.91 13.82
C ASN A 230 26.03 -50.87 12.73
N LEU A 231 25.65 -51.13 11.47
CA LEU A 231 26.58 -51.15 10.35
C LEU A 231 27.16 -49.76 10.04
N LYS A 232 26.37 -48.69 10.20
CA LYS A 232 26.85 -47.31 10.00
C LYS A 232 27.86 -46.82 11.04
N LYS A 233 28.16 -47.61 12.07
CA LYS A 233 29.20 -47.32 13.07
C LYS A 233 30.56 -47.95 12.71
N LYS A 234 30.60 -48.82 11.70
CA LYS A 234 31.75 -49.66 11.34
C LYS A 234 32.45 -49.11 10.08
N PRO A 235 33.65 -48.49 10.19
CA PRO A 235 34.33 -47.86 9.04
C PRO A 235 34.77 -48.82 7.93
N ASP A 236 34.84 -50.11 8.23
CA ASP A 236 35.10 -51.22 7.30
C ASP A 236 33.83 -51.67 6.56
N ASN A 237 32.66 -51.09 6.87
CA ASN A 237 31.39 -51.42 6.21
C ASN A 237 30.93 -50.33 5.25
N ILE A 238 30.39 -50.72 4.09
CA ILE A 238 29.91 -49.77 3.08
C ILE A 238 28.76 -48.88 3.57
N TYR A 239 27.92 -49.36 4.51
CA TYR A 239 26.86 -48.54 5.11
C TYR A 239 27.40 -47.32 5.87
N TYR A 240 28.57 -47.43 6.51
CA TYR A 240 29.22 -46.28 7.17
C TYR A 240 29.49 -45.17 6.15
N TRP A 241 30.12 -45.52 5.03
CA TRP A 241 30.56 -44.55 4.04
C TRP A 241 29.41 -43.93 3.25
N VAL A 242 28.43 -44.72 2.79
CA VAL A 242 27.27 -44.19 2.07
C VAL A 242 26.41 -43.28 2.96
N THR A 243 26.21 -43.65 4.23
CA THR A 243 25.45 -42.79 5.18
C THR A 243 26.19 -41.48 5.40
N LYS A 244 27.49 -41.53 5.70
CA LYS A 244 28.29 -40.32 5.95
C LYS A 244 28.35 -39.41 4.72
N TRP A 245 28.58 -39.97 3.53
CA TRP A 245 28.54 -39.23 2.27
C TRP A 245 27.18 -38.58 2.03
N LYS A 246 26.10 -39.35 2.16
CA LYS A 246 24.74 -38.86 1.97
C LYS A 246 24.41 -37.73 2.93
N ASP A 247 24.75 -37.87 4.21
CA ASP A 247 24.49 -36.86 5.23
C ASP A 247 25.29 -35.57 4.94
N GLU A 248 26.57 -35.68 4.59
CA GLU A 248 27.40 -34.53 4.20
C GLU A 248 26.85 -33.83 2.94
N MET A 249 26.46 -34.57 1.91
CA MET A 249 25.91 -34.00 0.67
C MET A 249 24.54 -33.37 0.90
N CYS A 250 23.66 -34.01 1.68
CA CYS A 250 22.37 -33.45 2.06
C CYS A 250 22.54 -32.15 2.84
N ASN A 251 23.50 -32.10 3.78
CA ASN A 251 23.76 -30.90 4.57
C ASN A 251 24.30 -29.75 3.71
N LYS A 252 25.26 -30.04 2.81
CA LYS A 252 25.74 -29.04 1.83
C LYS A 252 24.61 -28.52 0.96
N LEU A 253 23.77 -29.42 0.44
CA LEU A 253 22.67 -29.03 -0.43
C LEU A 253 21.61 -28.20 0.31
N LYS A 254 21.32 -28.50 1.58
CA LYS A 254 20.41 -27.69 2.40
C LYS A 254 20.90 -26.24 2.55
N GLN A 255 22.21 -26.02 2.64
CA GLN A 255 22.81 -24.68 2.72
C GLN A 255 22.67 -23.89 1.42
N THR A 256 22.55 -24.57 0.27
CA THR A 256 22.38 -23.93 -1.04
C THR A 256 20.91 -23.86 -1.46
N LYS A 257 19.95 -24.02 -0.54
CA LYS A 257 18.53 -23.92 -0.87
C LYS A 257 18.22 -22.48 -1.34
N PRO A 258 17.73 -22.30 -2.57
CA PRO A 258 17.38 -20.97 -3.06
C PRO A 258 16.34 -20.30 -2.15
N ILE A 259 16.52 -19.00 -1.93
CA ILE A 259 15.60 -18.16 -1.14
C ILE A 259 14.99 -17.13 -2.09
N TYR A 260 13.67 -16.99 -2.05
CA TYR A 260 12.99 -15.96 -2.79
C TYR A 260 13.04 -14.64 -2.02
N ASN A 261 13.82 -13.69 -2.55
CA ASN A 261 13.94 -12.34 -2.01
C ASN A 261 13.46 -11.35 -3.07
N ALA A 262 12.23 -10.84 -2.91
CA ALA A 262 11.68 -9.82 -3.78
C ALA A 262 11.10 -8.67 -2.96
N ASP A 263 11.41 -7.44 -3.38
CA ASP A 263 10.75 -6.25 -2.86
C ASP A 263 9.32 -6.18 -3.40
N ASN A 264 8.33 -6.26 -2.51
CA ASN A 264 6.92 -6.20 -2.86
C ASN A 264 6.30 -4.81 -2.65
N ASN A 265 7.06 -3.83 -2.16
CA ASN A 265 6.53 -2.51 -1.78
C ASN A 265 5.95 -1.74 -2.99
N PHE A 266 6.48 -2.01 -4.19
CA PHE A 266 6.00 -1.42 -5.44
C PHE A 266 4.51 -1.70 -5.72
N LYS A 267 3.93 -2.79 -5.19
CA LYS A 267 2.52 -3.15 -5.37
C LYS A 267 1.54 -2.10 -4.81
N SER A 268 2.01 -1.21 -3.93
CA SER A 268 1.19 -0.11 -3.41
C SER A 268 1.01 1.06 -4.39
N ILE A 269 1.90 1.19 -5.40
CA ILE A 269 1.93 2.35 -6.31
C ILE A 269 0.59 2.55 -7.05
N PRO A 270 -0.02 1.53 -7.68
CA PRO A 270 -1.29 1.74 -8.40
C PRO A 270 -2.42 2.22 -7.48
N PHE A 271 -2.48 1.71 -6.25
CA PHE A 271 -3.45 2.17 -5.25
C PHE A 271 -3.19 3.62 -4.85
N ASN A 272 -1.94 3.96 -4.55
CA ASN A 272 -1.55 5.31 -4.14
C ASN A 272 -1.88 6.35 -5.22
N LEU A 273 -1.70 6.01 -6.50
CA LEU A 273 -2.09 6.88 -7.62
C LEU A 273 -3.59 7.15 -7.66
N ILE A 274 -4.42 6.12 -7.48
CA ILE A 274 -5.88 6.27 -7.48
C ILE A 274 -6.36 7.02 -6.23
N ILE A 275 -5.79 6.71 -5.06
CA ILE A 275 -6.10 7.35 -3.78
C ILE A 275 -5.70 8.83 -3.81
N SER A 276 -4.50 9.12 -4.33
CA SER A 276 -3.98 10.47 -4.55
C SER A 276 -4.55 11.03 -5.85
N VAL A 277 -5.87 11.25 -5.83
CA VAL A 277 -6.70 11.79 -6.91
C VAL A 277 -5.98 12.87 -7.72
N SER A 278 -5.28 13.79 -7.06
CA SER A 278 -4.52 14.88 -7.67
C SER A 278 -3.54 14.44 -8.76
N ASN A 279 -2.86 13.31 -8.58
CA ASN A 279 -1.82 12.82 -9.48
C ASN A 279 -2.43 12.30 -10.78
N MET A 280 -3.64 11.75 -10.68
CA MET A 280 -4.35 11.17 -11.82
C MET A 280 -5.27 12.16 -12.53
N ILE A 281 -5.60 13.31 -11.92
CA ILE A 281 -6.47 14.35 -12.53
C ILE A 281 -6.03 14.74 -13.96
N PRO A 282 -4.74 15.05 -14.23
CA PRO A 282 -4.30 15.37 -15.60
C PRO A 282 -4.52 14.23 -16.59
N TYR A 283 -4.47 12.98 -16.15
CA TYR A 283 -4.69 11.83 -17.02
C TYR A 283 -6.19 11.57 -17.21
N TRP A 284 -6.98 11.63 -16.15
CA TRP A 284 -8.42 11.40 -16.21
C TRP A 284 -9.14 12.44 -17.07
N ILE A 285 -8.85 13.74 -16.89
CA ILE A 285 -9.55 14.80 -17.63
C ILE A 285 -9.34 14.71 -19.14
N HIS A 286 -8.18 14.23 -19.58
CA HIS A 286 -7.84 14.16 -21.01
C HIS A 286 -8.22 12.82 -21.65
N ASN A 287 -8.66 11.83 -20.86
CA ASN A 287 -9.09 10.51 -21.35
C ASN A 287 -10.56 10.19 -21.05
N ASN A 288 -11.29 11.09 -20.39
CA ASN A 288 -12.71 10.92 -20.09
C ASN A 288 -13.45 12.21 -20.40
N ASP A 289 -14.60 12.06 -21.05
CA ASP A 289 -15.45 13.20 -21.37
C ASP A 289 -16.10 13.78 -20.10
N ASN A 290 -16.29 15.10 -20.12
CA ASN A 290 -17.12 15.81 -19.15
C ASN A 290 -16.66 15.76 -17.69
N ILE A 291 -15.39 15.46 -17.40
CA ILE A 291 -14.87 15.65 -16.03
C ILE A 291 -14.78 17.14 -15.71
N THR A 292 -15.41 17.55 -14.61
CA THR A 292 -15.24 18.88 -14.04
C THR A 292 -14.43 18.82 -12.76
N LEU A 293 -13.58 19.84 -12.56
CA LEU A 293 -12.91 20.07 -11.29
C LEU A 293 -13.67 21.09 -10.48
N THR A 294 -13.91 20.78 -9.21
CA THR A 294 -14.57 21.69 -8.28
C THR A 294 -13.78 21.83 -6.99
N LEU A 295 -13.69 23.06 -6.50
CA LEU A 295 -13.20 23.42 -5.17
C LEU A 295 -14.41 23.66 -4.26
N ILE A 296 -14.41 23.06 -3.07
CA ILE A 296 -15.44 23.33 -2.05
C ILE A 296 -14.85 24.28 -1.01
N ILE A 297 -15.54 25.39 -0.76
CA ILE A 297 -15.17 26.36 0.29
C ILE A 297 -16.32 26.49 1.26
N ILE A 298 -16.04 26.27 2.54
CA ILE A 298 -16.99 26.47 3.63
C ILE A 298 -16.53 27.68 4.44
N GLU A 299 -17.31 28.76 4.38
CA GLU A 299 -17.07 30.01 5.09
C GLU A 299 -17.86 30.02 6.39
N ILE A 300 -17.18 30.29 7.50
CA ILE A 300 -17.74 30.31 8.85
C ILE A 300 -17.53 31.73 9.40
N LYS A 301 -18.64 32.43 9.64
CA LYS A 301 -18.65 33.80 10.18
C LYS A 301 -18.95 33.77 11.68
N SER A 302 -17.96 33.52 12.51
CA SER A 302 -18.16 33.46 13.97
C SER A 302 -17.84 34.75 14.71
N LYS A 303 -17.11 35.68 14.08
CA LYS A 303 -16.67 36.91 14.74
C LYS A 303 -17.87 37.69 15.27
N SER A 304 -17.78 38.05 16.56
CA SER A 304 -18.79 38.81 17.31
C SER A 304 -20.07 38.03 17.67
N LEU A 305 -20.10 36.71 17.48
CA LEU A 305 -21.26 35.91 17.89
C LEU A 305 -21.20 35.47 19.37
N ASN A 306 -20.04 35.57 20.04
CA ASN A 306 -19.80 35.11 21.42
C ASN A 306 -20.37 33.70 21.70
N LEU A 307 -20.17 32.78 20.76
CA LEU A 307 -20.71 31.43 20.82
C LEU A 307 -19.72 30.45 21.44
N GLN A 308 -20.27 29.45 22.12
CA GLN A 308 -19.55 28.26 22.51
C GLN A 308 -20.32 27.03 22.05
N CYS A 309 -19.60 26.08 21.47
CA CYS A 309 -20.15 24.83 20.98
C CYS A 309 -19.23 23.64 21.24
N LYS A 310 -19.83 22.45 21.24
CA LYS A 310 -19.15 21.15 21.23
C LYS A 310 -19.49 20.43 19.93
N TYR A 311 -18.59 19.58 19.45
CA TYR A 311 -18.82 18.71 18.30
C TYR A 311 -18.74 17.23 18.71
N TYR A 312 -19.45 16.36 17.99
CA TYR A 312 -19.35 14.92 18.19
C TYR A 312 -18.19 14.37 17.37
N ASP A 313 -17.15 13.90 18.04
CA ASP A 313 -15.94 13.41 17.39
C ASP A 313 -16.17 12.04 16.75
N TYR A 314 -15.84 11.94 15.45
CA TYR A 314 -16.05 10.72 14.69
C TYR A 314 -15.21 9.53 15.17
N TYR A 315 -13.99 9.77 15.64
CA TYR A 315 -13.06 8.71 16.03
C TYR A 315 -13.28 8.31 17.48
N TYR A 316 -13.36 9.28 18.39
CA TYR A 316 -13.51 9.04 19.82
C TYR A 316 -14.96 8.79 20.26
N LYS A 317 -15.94 8.99 19.37
CA LYS A 317 -17.37 8.77 19.63
C LYS A 317 -17.90 9.54 20.86
N LYS A 318 -17.33 10.73 21.12
CA LYS A 318 -17.67 11.57 22.27
C LYS A 318 -17.83 13.04 21.88
N TRP A 319 -18.57 13.79 22.69
CA TRP A 319 -18.68 15.25 22.53
C TRP A 319 -17.42 15.94 23.02
N MET A 320 -16.81 16.76 22.17
CA MET A 320 -15.55 17.46 22.44
C MET A 320 -15.68 18.96 22.18
N SER A 321 -14.86 19.74 22.86
CA SER A 321 -14.71 21.18 22.65
C SER A 321 -13.28 21.45 22.20
N CYS A 322 -13.11 22.33 21.22
CA CYS A 322 -11.80 22.70 20.73
C CYS A 322 -11.76 24.17 20.31
N ILE A 323 -10.56 24.71 20.19
CA ILE A 323 -10.26 26.07 19.74
C ILE A 323 -9.23 26.02 18.63
N ARG A 324 -9.25 27.00 17.73
CA ARG A 324 -8.20 27.27 16.75
C ARG A 324 -7.11 28.13 17.39
N GLY A 325 -5.85 27.73 17.25
CA GLY A 325 -4.69 28.41 17.82
C GLY A 325 -3.45 28.28 16.92
N ILE A 326 -2.30 28.73 17.43
CA ILE A 326 -0.99 28.57 16.80
C ILE A 326 -0.15 27.62 17.67
N SER A 327 0.50 26.65 17.03
CA SER A 327 1.41 25.70 17.66
C SER A 327 2.72 26.39 18.11
N GLN A 328 3.53 25.68 18.89
CA GLN A 328 4.86 26.18 19.29
C GLN A 328 5.78 26.46 18.10
N LEU A 329 5.53 25.81 16.95
CA LEU A 329 6.30 25.99 15.72
C LEU A 329 5.75 27.11 14.82
N GLY A 330 4.71 27.84 15.27
CA GLY A 330 4.10 28.93 14.49
C GLY A 330 3.05 28.47 13.48
N GLU A 331 2.65 27.19 13.49
CA GLU A 331 1.69 26.64 12.54
C GLU A 331 0.26 26.66 13.11
N PRO A 332 -0.78 26.90 12.27
CA PRO A 332 -2.15 26.94 12.75
C PRO A 332 -2.66 25.53 13.10
N GLU A 333 -3.19 25.35 14.31
CA GLU A 333 -3.62 24.04 14.81
C GLU A 333 -4.94 24.09 15.58
N ILE A 334 -5.51 22.91 15.84
CA ILE A 334 -6.68 22.78 16.73
C ILE A 334 -6.22 22.24 18.09
N GLN A 335 -6.55 22.97 19.15
CA GLN A 335 -6.25 22.61 20.53
C GLN A 335 -7.54 22.17 21.23
N ASN A 336 -7.48 21.10 22.01
CA ASN A 336 -8.61 20.65 22.81
C ASN A 336 -8.85 21.62 23.97
N ARG A 337 -10.11 21.97 24.20
CA ARG A 337 -10.52 22.79 25.33
C ARG A 337 -11.04 21.85 26.40
N TYR A 338 -10.24 21.66 27.45
CA TYR A 338 -10.61 20.87 28.63
C TYR A 338 -11.71 21.56 29.44
#